data_AF-A0A1D2N3L8-F1
#
_entry.id   AF-A0A1D2N3L8-F1
#
_cell.length_a   1.000
_cell.length_b   1.000
_cell.length_c   1.000
_cell.angle_alpha   90.00
_cell.angle_beta   90.00
_cell.angle_gamma   90.00
#
_symmetry.space_group_name_H-M   'P 1'
#
loop_
_entity.id
_entity.type
_entity.pdbx_description
1 polymer ?
#
loop_
_entity_poly.entity_id
_entity_poly.type
_entity_poly.pdbx_seq_one_letter_code
_entity_poly.pdbx_strand_id
1 'polypeptide(L)'
;MQKWHIAAFVAVVAMQAIFFGVATAQDEIACRGVDLNMTAEQKAQVTDCLAENGIKSVWKIPVEKLSCFGVCILRKKKLLTDGGKLDHDKILNYIMDVMKPDEVKVPLKDGTEKCMKEHGDKVEGNNDPKCMTFMEVGQCASTNRDGNLDTGWED
;
A
#
# COMPACT_ATOMS: atom_id res chain seq x y z
N MET A 1 -23.11 -28.54 -47.01
CA MET A 1 -23.12 -28.52 -45.53
C MET A 1 -21.75 -28.05 -45.01
N GLN A 2 -21.39 -26.77 -45.23
CA GLN A 2 -20.01 -26.29 -45.05
C GLN A 2 -19.93 -24.79 -44.74
N LYS A 3 -20.94 -24.25 -44.05
CA LYS A 3 -20.97 -22.83 -43.62
C LYS A 3 -21.18 -22.64 -42.12
N TRP A 4 -21.49 -23.71 -41.39
CA TRP A 4 -21.81 -23.66 -39.95
C TRP A 4 -20.60 -23.90 -39.03
N HIS A 5 -19.50 -24.49 -39.54
CA HIS A 5 -18.32 -24.78 -38.71
C HIS A 5 -17.34 -23.61 -38.59
N ILE A 6 -17.40 -22.62 -39.48
CA ILE A 6 -16.46 -21.48 -39.47
C ILE A 6 -16.89 -20.43 -38.43
N ALA A 7 -18.19 -20.23 -38.23
CA ALA A 7 -18.72 -19.25 -37.27
C ALA A 7 -18.44 -19.64 -35.80
N ALA A 8 -18.42 -20.93 -35.49
CA ALA A 8 -18.14 -21.41 -34.12
C ALA A 8 -16.68 -21.22 -33.71
N PHE A 9 -15.74 -21.31 -34.65
CA PHE A 9 -14.31 -21.18 -34.35
C PHE A 9 -13.89 -19.73 -34.06
N VAL A 10 -14.48 -18.74 -34.73
CA VAL A 10 -14.17 -17.31 -34.51
C VAL A 10 -14.66 -16.83 -33.14
N ALA A 11 -15.80 -17.34 -32.65
CA ALA A 11 -16.33 -16.99 -31.34
C ALA A 11 -15.46 -17.51 -30.17
N VAL A 12 -14.84 -18.69 -30.32
CA VAL A 12 -13.99 -19.28 -29.27
C VAL A 12 -12.66 -18.54 -29.14
N VAL A 13 -12.06 -18.10 -30.26
CA VAL A 13 -10.80 -17.32 -30.24
C VAL A 13 -11.01 -15.92 -29.66
N ALA A 14 -12.15 -15.28 -29.93
CA ALA A 14 -12.49 -13.97 -29.37
C ALA A 14 -12.77 -14.03 -27.84
N MET A 15 -13.25 -15.16 -27.32
CA MET A 15 -13.45 -15.34 -25.87
C MET A 15 -12.15 -15.61 -25.09
N GLN A 16 -11.09 -16.10 -25.72
CA GLN A 16 -9.80 -16.31 -25.02
C GLN A 16 -8.94 -15.04 -24.92
N ALA A 17 -9.24 -14.00 -25.70
CA ALA A 17 -8.54 -12.72 -25.60
C ALA A 17 -8.94 -11.86 -24.38
N ILE A 18 -10.00 -12.23 -23.66
CA ILE A 18 -10.48 -11.49 -22.48
C ILE A 18 -9.75 -11.92 -21.19
N PHE A 19 -9.07 -13.07 -21.17
CA PHE A 19 -8.41 -13.61 -19.97
C PHE A 19 -6.90 -13.31 -19.85
N PHE A 20 -6.28 -12.63 -20.82
CA PHE A 20 -4.86 -12.24 -20.77
C PHE A 20 -4.65 -10.73 -20.58
N GLY A 21 -5.56 -10.10 -19.82
CA GLY A 21 -5.40 -8.74 -19.34
C GLY A 21 -4.42 -8.65 -18.17
N VAL A 22 -3.13 -8.75 -18.47
CA VAL A 22 -2.03 -8.06 -17.76
C VAL A 22 -2.00 -8.28 -16.25
N ALA A 23 -1.56 -9.48 -15.84
CA ALA A 23 -0.79 -9.60 -14.60
C ALA A 23 0.59 -8.96 -14.84
N THR A 24 0.68 -7.63 -14.84
CA THR A 24 1.97 -6.99 -14.52
C THR A 24 2.20 -7.32 -13.06
N ALA A 25 2.89 -8.42 -12.81
CA ALA A 25 3.66 -8.57 -11.60
C ALA A 25 4.49 -7.29 -11.47
N GLN A 26 4.11 -6.42 -10.53
CA GLN A 26 5.00 -5.36 -10.10
C GLN A 26 6.20 -6.09 -9.49
N ASP A 27 7.24 -6.23 -10.30
CA ASP A 27 8.51 -6.81 -9.91
C ASP A 27 8.98 -6.10 -8.64
N GLU A 28 9.20 -6.93 -7.61
CA GLU A 28 9.89 -6.62 -6.36
C GLU A 28 9.43 -5.32 -5.69
N ILE A 29 8.38 -5.41 -4.86
CA ILE A 29 8.12 -4.42 -3.82
C ILE A 29 9.23 -4.56 -2.78
N ALA A 30 10.40 -4.00 -3.07
CA ALA A 30 11.40 -3.69 -2.07
C ALA A 30 10.99 -2.41 -1.34
N CYS A 31 11.53 -2.17 -0.15
CA CYS A 31 11.47 -0.90 0.54
C CYS A 31 12.90 -0.50 0.88
N ARG A 32 13.40 0.61 0.32
CA ARG A 32 14.83 1.05 0.41
C ARG A 32 15.84 0.01 -0.09
N GLY A 33 15.50 -0.72 -1.15
CA GLY A 33 16.36 -1.78 -1.70
C GLY A 33 16.37 -3.05 -0.85
N VAL A 34 15.36 -3.20 0.03
CA VAL A 34 15.24 -4.34 0.92
C VAL A 34 13.95 -5.08 0.66
N ASP A 35 14.06 -6.40 0.50
CA ASP A 35 12.92 -7.24 0.14
C ASP A 35 11.84 -7.24 1.20
N LEU A 36 10.62 -6.99 0.77
CA LEU A 36 9.45 -7.18 1.61
C LEU A 36 9.00 -8.64 1.52
N ASN A 37 8.85 -9.25 2.69
CA ASN A 37 8.30 -10.58 2.86
C ASN A 37 6.77 -10.55 2.80
N MET A 38 6.23 -10.16 1.64
CA MET A 38 4.78 -10.06 1.42
C MET A 38 4.23 -11.31 0.71
N THR A 39 3.08 -11.79 1.17
CA THR A 39 2.30 -12.80 0.45
C THR A 39 1.79 -12.23 -0.88
N ALA A 40 1.42 -13.10 -1.83
CA ALA A 40 0.83 -12.67 -3.10
C ALA A 40 -0.44 -11.82 -2.89
N GLU A 41 -1.27 -12.18 -1.92
CA GLU A 41 -2.46 -11.40 -1.53
C GLU A 41 -2.06 -10.00 -1.03
N GLN A 42 -1.06 -9.92 -0.17
CA GLN A 42 -0.60 -8.65 0.37
C GLN A 42 -0.04 -7.73 -0.73
N LYS A 43 0.66 -8.28 -1.73
CA LYS A 43 1.15 -7.54 -2.90
C LYS A 43 0.01 -7.09 -3.81
N ALA A 44 -1.00 -7.93 -4.02
CA ALA A 44 -2.21 -7.57 -4.76
C ALA A 44 -2.94 -6.40 -4.11
N GLN A 45 -3.10 -6.41 -2.78
CA GLN A 45 -3.70 -5.29 -2.04
C GLN A 45 -2.92 -3.98 -2.19
N VAL A 46 -1.58 -4.02 -2.25
CA VAL A 46 -0.76 -2.83 -2.54
C VAL A 46 -1.03 -2.33 -3.95
N THR A 47 -1.05 -3.23 -4.92
CA THR A 47 -1.32 -2.92 -6.32
C THR A 47 -2.70 -2.28 -6.49
N ASP A 48 -3.72 -2.83 -5.84
CA ASP A 48 -5.07 -2.26 -5.80
C ASP A 48 -5.06 -0.83 -5.24
N CYS A 49 -4.38 -0.61 -4.11
CA CYS A 49 -4.32 0.73 -3.51
C CYS A 49 -3.57 1.74 -4.39
N LEU A 50 -2.55 1.30 -5.13
CA LEU A 50 -1.91 2.15 -6.13
C LEU A 50 -2.89 2.50 -7.26
N ALA A 51 -3.65 1.53 -7.76
CA ALA A 51 -4.64 1.73 -8.81
C ALA A 51 -5.79 2.64 -8.37
N GLU A 52 -6.36 2.42 -7.18
CA GLU A 52 -7.45 3.23 -6.59
C GLU A 52 -7.07 4.70 -6.45
N ASN A 53 -5.78 4.97 -6.19
CA ASN A 53 -5.28 6.33 -6.05
C ASN A 53 -4.65 6.87 -7.35
N GLY A 54 -4.67 6.12 -8.45
CA GLY A 54 -4.05 6.51 -9.72
C GLY A 54 -2.54 6.78 -9.58
N ILE A 55 -1.85 5.94 -8.81
CA ILE A 55 -0.40 5.98 -8.59
C ILE A 55 0.25 4.89 -9.44
N LYS A 56 1.28 5.27 -10.20
CA LYS A 56 1.94 4.35 -11.15
C LYS A 56 2.99 3.44 -10.49
N SER A 57 3.54 3.85 -9.34
CA SER A 57 4.61 3.14 -8.67
C SER A 57 4.63 3.46 -7.18
N VAL A 58 4.92 2.44 -6.35
CA VAL A 58 5.15 2.56 -4.91
C VAL A 58 6.33 3.49 -4.55
N TRP A 59 7.25 3.71 -5.49
CA TRP A 59 8.43 4.55 -5.30
C TRP A 59 8.21 6.02 -5.60
N LYS A 60 7.11 6.36 -6.28
CA LYS A 60 6.79 7.71 -6.74
C LYS A 60 5.36 8.07 -6.34
N ILE A 61 5.04 7.88 -5.07
CA ILE A 61 3.76 8.27 -4.50
C ILE A 61 3.79 9.79 -4.30
N PRO A 62 2.93 10.55 -4.99
CA PRO A 62 2.82 11.99 -4.76
C PRO A 62 2.36 12.27 -3.32
N VAL A 63 2.88 13.34 -2.71
CA VAL A 63 2.59 13.69 -1.30
C VAL A 63 1.10 13.84 -1.07
N GLU A 64 0.38 14.46 -2.00
CA GLU A 64 -1.07 14.67 -1.95
C GLU A 64 -1.88 13.37 -2.02
N LYS A 65 -1.27 12.26 -2.46
CA LYS A 65 -1.90 10.93 -2.54
C LYS A 65 -1.43 9.98 -1.44
N LEU A 66 -0.36 10.33 -0.73
CA LEU A 66 0.25 9.48 0.30
C LEU A 66 -0.77 9.11 1.38
N SER A 67 -1.60 10.06 1.80
CA SER A 67 -2.55 9.85 2.88
C SER A 67 -3.64 8.84 2.49
N CYS A 68 -4.26 8.99 1.32
CA CYS A 68 -5.28 8.04 0.86
C CYS A 68 -4.70 6.69 0.46
N PHE A 69 -3.48 6.64 -0.06
CA PHE A 69 -2.77 5.38 -0.25
C PHE A 69 -2.56 4.65 1.09
N GLY A 70 -2.06 5.36 2.12
CA GLY A 70 -1.85 4.79 3.45
C GLY A 70 -3.14 4.26 4.07
N VAL A 71 -4.23 5.04 4.04
CA VAL A 71 -5.55 4.61 4.54
C VAL A 71 -6.07 3.40 3.77
N CYS A 72 -5.89 3.34 2.45
CA CYS A 72 -6.28 2.16 1.67
C CYS A 72 -5.57 0.89 2.15
N ILE A 73 -4.25 0.96 2.37
CA ILE A 73 -3.46 -0.16 2.88
C ILE A 73 -3.97 -0.60 4.26
N LEU A 74 -4.19 0.36 5.16
CA LEU A 74 -4.69 0.08 6.52
C LEU A 74 -6.05 -0.62 6.49
N ARG A 75 -6.96 -0.19 5.59
CA ARG A 75 -8.27 -0.82 5.41
C ARG A 75 -8.16 -2.23 4.86
N LYS A 76 -7.50 -2.42 3.70
CA LYS A 76 -7.42 -3.72 3.04
C LYS A 76 -6.70 -4.77 3.89
N LYS A 77 -5.73 -4.33 4.70
CA LYS A 77 -4.97 -5.20 5.61
C LYS A 77 -5.61 -5.36 6.99
N LYS A 78 -6.78 -4.77 7.22
CA LYS A 78 -7.53 -4.85 8.49
C LYS A 78 -6.70 -4.38 9.69
N LEU A 79 -5.93 -3.31 9.46
CA LEU A 79 -5.06 -2.65 10.43
C LEU A 79 -5.75 -1.45 11.11
N LEU A 80 -7.06 -1.32 10.90
CA LEU A 80 -7.92 -0.39 11.63
C LEU A 80 -8.76 -1.17 12.63
N THR A 81 -9.14 -0.51 13.72
CA THR A 81 -10.15 -1.01 14.65
C THR A 81 -11.53 -0.96 14.00
N ASP A 82 -12.53 -1.62 14.60
CA ASP A 82 -13.92 -1.58 14.11
C ASP A 82 -14.49 -0.14 14.09
N GLY A 83 -13.99 0.73 14.97
CA GLY A 83 -14.31 2.17 14.99
C GLY A 83 -13.57 3.00 13.93
N GLY A 84 -12.76 2.38 13.08
CA GLY A 84 -12.01 3.04 12.01
C GLY A 84 -10.77 3.80 12.47
N LYS A 85 -10.31 3.60 13.70
CA LYS A 85 -9.04 4.16 14.23
C LYS A 85 -7.86 3.25 13.90
N LEU A 86 -6.64 3.74 14.04
CA LEU A 86 -5.44 2.91 13.88
C LEU A 86 -5.40 1.80 14.94
N ASP A 87 -5.21 0.55 14.51
CA ASP A 87 -4.97 -0.58 15.42
C ASP A 87 -3.47 -0.72 15.62
N HIS A 88 -2.94 -0.09 16.69
CA HIS A 88 -1.51 0.06 16.91
C HIS A 88 -0.79 -1.29 16.91
N ASP A 89 -1.30 -2.28 17.64
CA ASP A 89 -0.66 -3.59 17.77
C ASP A 89 -0.64 -4.32 16.42
N LYS A 90 -1.74 -4.30 15.68
CA LYS A 90 -1.77 -4.92 14.34
C LYS A 90 -0.81 -4.25 13.38
N ILE A 91 -0.71 -2.91 13.40
CA ILE A 91 0.20 -2.17 12.51
C ILE A 91 1.66 -2.51 12.83
N LEU A 92 2.05 -2.50 14.11
CA LEU A 92 3.43 -2.78 14.50
C LEU A 92 3.81 -4.24 14.21
N ASN A 93 2.92 -5.20 14.47
CA ASN A 93 3.14 -6.60 14.13
C ASN A 93 3.27 -6.79 12.61
N TYR A 94 2.42 -6.13 11.82
CA TYR A 94 2.51 -6.18 10.36
C TYR A 94 3.87 -5.70 9.83
N ILE A 95 4.42 -4.61 10.40
CA ILE A 95 5.76 -4.13 10.04
C ILE A 95 6.81 -5.22 10.33
N MET A 96 6.74 -5.83 11.51
CA MET A 96 7.71 -6.86 11.93
C MET A 96 7.65 -8.13 11.06
N ASP A 97 6.47 -8.48 10.55
CA ASP A 97 6.25 -9.67 9.71
C ASP A 97 6.70 -9.48 8.26
N VAL A 98 6.47 -8.27 7.72
CA VAL A 98 6.69 -7.96 6.30
C VAL A 98 8.09 -7.42 6.03
N MET A 99 8.68 -6.70 6.98
CA MET A 99 9.98 -6.07 6.79
C MET A 99 11.10 -7.00 7.25
N LYS A 100 12.11 -7.13 6.40
CA LYS A 100 13.40 -7.73 6.73
C LYS A 100 14.48 -6.74 6.26
N PRO A 101 15.75 -6.88 6.68
CA PRO A 101 16.20 -7.57 7.89
C PRO A 101 15.91 -6.72 9.14
N ASP A 102 16.36 -7.17 10.32
CA ASP A 102 16.04 -6.55 11.61
C ASP A 102 16.49 -5.09 11.72
N GLU A 103 17.61 -4.77 11.05
CA GLU A 103 18.21 -3.44 10.95
C GLU A 103 17.29 -2.43 10.25
N VAL A 104 16.29 -2.89 9.51
CA VAL A 104 15.32 -2.05 8.79
C VAL A 104 13.98 -2.05 9.50
N LYS A 105 13.52 -3.22 9.95
CA LYS A 105 12.18 -3.32 10.55
C LYS A 105 12.10 -2.68 11.94
N VAL A 106 13.16 -2.73 12.75
CA VAL A 106 13.14 -2.15 14.10
C VAL A 106 13.07 -0.62 14.06
N PRO A 107 13.94 0.11 13.32
CA PRO A 107 13.81 1.56 13.19
C PRO A 107 12.47 1.99 12.57
N LEU A 108 11.97 1.22 11.59
CA LEU A 108 10.68 1.51 10.97
C LEU A 108 9.51 1.30 11.95
N LYS A 109 9.54 0.24 12.76
CA LYS A 109 8.56 0.00 13.82
C LYS A 109 8.58 1.16 14.80
N ASP A 110 9.75 1.53 15.31
CA ASP A 110 9.87 2.55 16.36
C ASP A 110 9.47 3.95 15.85
N GLY A 111 9.86 4.29 14.62
CA GLY A 111 9.41 5.51 13.96
C GLY A 111 7.88 5.54 13.76
N THR A 112 7.30 4.43 13.32
CA THR A 112 5.84 4.31 13.16
C THR A 112 5.12 4.41 14.51
N GLU A 113 5.62 3.72 15.53
CA GLU A 113 5.08 3.75 16.90
C GLU A 113 5.09 5.17 17.46
N LYS A 114 6.19 5.91 17.30
CA LYS A 114 6.29 7.32 17.69
C LYS A 114 5.23 8.17 16.99
N CYS A 115 5.14 8.08 15.67
CA CYS A 115 4.18 8.88 14.90
C CYS A 115 2.72 8.57 15.22
N MET A 116 2.39 7.31 15.49
CA MET A 116 1.05 6.95 15.95
C MET A 116 0.76 7.48 17.35
N LYS A 117 1.75 7.52 18.26
CA LYS A 117 1.56 8.14 19.58
C LYS A 117 1.36 9.65 19.50
N GLU A 118 2.08 10.33 18.61
CA GLU A 118 2.02 11.80 18.50
C GLU A 118 0.78 12.29 17.72
N HIS A 119 0.35 11.53 16.69
CA HIS A 119 -0.66 11.99 15.74
C HIS A 119 -1.83 11.01 15.52
N GLY A 120 -1.75 9.77 16.03
CA GLY A 120 -2.70 8.69 15.72
C GLY A 120 -4.12 8.94 16.19
N ASP A 121 -4.31 9.63 17.32
CA ASP A 121 -5.65 9.92 17.88
C ASP A 121 -6.52 10.74 16.93
N LYS A 122 -5.89 11.59 16.11
CA LYS A 122 -6.55 12.45 15.12
C LYS A 122 -7.04 11.66 13.90
N VAL A 123 -6.50 10.48 13.65
CA VAL A 123 -6.81 9.69 12.47
C VAL A 123 -8.25 9.19 12.52
N GLU A 124 -9.02 9.45 11.48
CA GLU A 124 -10.41 8.99 11.36
C GLU A 124 -10.56 7.95 10.25
N GLY A 125 -9.51 7.17 9.97
CA GLY A 125 -9.43 6.05 9.01
C GLY A 125 -10.66 5.83 8.12
N ASN A 126 -11.70 5.11 8.58
CA ASN A 126 -12.91 4.82 7.80
C ASN A 126 -13.92 5.98 7.68
N ASN A 127 -13.90 6.91 8.62
CA ASN A 127 -14.81 8.04 8.72
C ASN A 127 -14.27 9.31 8.02
N ASP A 128 -13.05 9.25 7.47
CA ASP A 128 -12.44 10.31 6.68
C ASP A 128 -12.32 9.93 5.19
N PRO A 129 -13.31 10.31 4.35
CA PRO A 129 -13.31 9.99 2.93
C PRO A 129 -12.22 10.75 2.14
N LYS A 130 -11.64 11.81 2.71
CA LYS A 130 -10.55 12.58 2.09
C LYS A 130 -9.17 12.15 2.60
N CYS A 131 -9.12 11.26 3.59
CA CYS A 131 -7.90 10.72 4.21
C CYS A 131 -6.95 11.79 4.80
N MET A 132 -7.42 13.01 5.03
CA MET A 132 -6.61 14.14 5.48
C MET A 132 -6.13 13.99 6.92
N THR A 133 -6.92 13.34 7.77
CA THR A 133 -6.60 13.09 9.17
C THR A 133 -5.41 12.15 9.35
N PHE A 134 -5.09 11.33 8.34
CA PHE A 134 -3.91 10.45 8.33
C PHE A 134 -2.63 11.17 7.87
N MET A 135 -2.74 12.36 7.29
CA MET A 135 -1.61 13.06 6.66
C MET A 135 -0.46 13.30 7.64
N GLU A 136 -0.75 13.74 8.86
CA GLU A 136 0.28 13.98 9.89
C GLU A 136 1.06 12.71 10.25
N VAL A 137 0.36 11.59 10.45
CA VAL A 137 0.99 10.27 10.71
C VAL A 137 1.84 9.84 9.51
N GLY A 138 1.30 9.95 8.29
CA GLY A 138 1.98 9.56 7.06
C GLY A 138 3.25 10.38 6.80
N GLN A 139 3.20 11.69 7.03
CA GLN A 139 4.36 12.58 6.91
C GLN A 139 5.40 12.27 7.99
N CYS A 140 4.99 12.15 9.26
CA CYS A 140 5.89 11.81 10.36
C CYS A 140 6.61 10.46 10.12
N ALA A 141 5.90 9.44 9.65
CA ALA A 141 6.50 8.13 9.38
C ALA A 141 7.45 8.17 8.17
N SER A 142 7.21 9.10 7.23
CA SER A 142 8.06 9.29 6.06
C SER A 142 9.34 10.06 6.38
N THR A 143 9.30 11.01 7.33
CA THR A 143 10.46 11.82 7.74
C THR A 143 11.32 11.15 8.81
N ASN A 144 10.73 10.39 9.74
CA ASN A 144 11.50 9.60 10.72
C ASN A 144 12.22 8.38 10.10
N ARG A 145 12.05 8.16 8.79
CA ARG A 145 12.65 7.09 8.02
C ARG A 145 14.19 7.17 7.99
N ASP A 146 14.80 8.33 8.28
CA ASP A 146 16.24 8.54 8.15
C ASP A 146 17.03 8.58 9.46
N GLY A 147 16.46 8.13 10.58
CA GLY A 147 17.24 7.86 11.80
C GLY A 147 18.10 9.04 12.24
N ASN A 148 17.45 10.15 12.62
CA ASN A 148 18.06 11.36 13.17
C ASN A 148 19.01 12.13 12.23
N LEU A 149 18.46 13.02 11.38
CA LEU A 149 19.17 14.15 10.80
C LEU A 149 18.16 15.21 10.34
N ASP A 150 18.37 16.46 10.77
CA ASP A 150 17.85 17.66 10.12
C ASP A 150 17.95 17.51 8.60
N THR A 151 16.81 17.40 7.90
CA THR A 151 16.78 17.74 6.48
C THR A 151 15.55 18.59 6.25
N GLY A 152 15.86 19.88 6.04
CA GLY A 152 14.89 20.90 5.74
C GLY A 152 13.99 20.45 4.59
N TRP A 153 12.70 20.54 4.84
CA TRP A 153 11.69 20.74 3.82
C TRP A 153 11.49 22.25 3.65
N GLU A 154 12.59 22.99 3.46
CA GLU A 154 12.56 24.32 2.86
C GLU A 154 13.22 24.20 1.49
N ASP A 155 12.37 24.45 0.48
CA ASP A 155 12.57 24.66 -0.96
C ASP A 155 13.01 23.50 -1.87
#